data_AF-A0A4Z1BLL1-F1
#
_entry.id   AF-A0A4Z1BLL1-F1
#
_cell.length_a   1.000
_cell.length_b   1.000
_cell.length_c   1.000
_cell.angle_alpha   90.00
_cell.angle_beta   90.00
_cell.angle_gamma   90.00
#
_symmetry.space_group_name_H-M   'P 1'
#
loop_
_entity.id
_entity.type
_entity.pdbx_description
1 polymer ?
#
loop_
_entity_poly.entity_id
_entity_poly.type
_entity_poly.pdbx_seq_one_letter_code
_entity_poly.pdbx_strand_id
1 'polypeptide(L)'
;MFIFGATGAFACSAVPRTTLALYDGTREAEPRDTRIHRHAELVLNHLGQRVIYHDLSQGGAPPVDPAEVRLVLSWLDEPAEGLADLDGWLAQEAFCDGGPRIVAMGSLSPWTDLPPATAQRALQAMGIATDGVVHAVGASAQVSGRDAALTDHEADYLILPDEYAGVTATPAGRSLLQLTSQGSVIDLAVLGPAGGYLQDGAAVQMDAQGQAAWITDPFAVFGQVLDQDAVPRPDPTTRHGLRSFFVTVAPEGWLDVMPTRSFGEPERLASEVLVERLVEPFADLPMSVAVLAGDLLPGLGGPLADRGRQAASRAFAAPHVQGAVQ
;
A
#
# COMPACT_ATOMS: atom_id res chain seq x y z
N MET A 1 18.41 18.81 -51.84
CA MET A 1 18.43 19.54 -50.56
C MET A 1 17.07 19.36 -49.93
N PHE A 2 16.88 18.26 -49.19
CA PHE A 2 15.67 18.01 -48.40
C PHE A 2 16.04 18.23 -46.94
N ILE A 3 15.42 19.24 -46.34
CA ILE A 3 15.56 19.56 -44.92
C ILE A 3 14.72 18.53 -44.16
N PHE A 4 15.37 17.61 -43.46
CA PHE A 4 14.72 16.83 -42.41
C PHE A 4 14.55 17.76 -41.20
N GLY A 5 13.33 18.26 -41.00
CA GLY A 5 12.95 18.90 -39.75
C GLY A 5 12.74 17.84 -38.68
N ALA A 6 13.60 17.85 -37.68
CA ALA A 6 13.39 17.12 -36.43
C ALA A 6 12.28 17.81 -35.64
N THR A 7 11.17 17.13 -35.40
CA THR A 7 10.18 17.47 -34.37
C THR A 7 9.59 16.18 -33.81
N GLY A 8 10.38 15.47 -33.01
CA GLY A 8 9.81 14.55 -32.02
C GLY A 8 9.43 15.39 -30.81
N ALA A 9 8.23 15.98 -30.83
CA ALA A 9 7.65 16.53 -29.60
C ALA A 9 7.42 15.33 -28.67
N PHE A 10 8.11 15.31 -27.51
CA PHE A 10 7.78 14.41 -26.42
C PHE A 10 6.35 14.75 -25.97
N ALA A 11 5.38 14.04 -26.54
CA ALA A 11 4.00 14.15 -26.10
C ALA A 11 3.92 13.36 -24.79
N CYS A 12 3.64 14.07 -23.68
CA CYS A 12 3.26 13.44 -22.42
C CYS A 12 2.29 12.29 -22.71
N SER A 13 2.52 11.14 -22.09
CA SER A 13 1.49 10.10 -22.03
C SER A 13 0.19 10.76 -21.52
N ALA A 14 -0.95 10.40 -22.10
CA ALA A 14 -2.21 11.12 -21.85
C ALA A 14 -2.55 11.27 -20.35
N VAL A 15 -2.06 10.35 -19.51
CA VAL A 15 -1.87 10.50 -18.06
C VAL A 15 -0.70 9.59 -17.62
N PRO A 16 0.35 10.10 -16.93
CA PRO A 16 1.40 9.26 -16.34
C PRO A 16 0.81 8.32 -15.28
N ARG A 17 1.12 7.02 -15.36
CA ARG A 17 0.57 5.98 -14.48
C ARG A 17 1.62 5.04 -13.92
N THR A 18 2.90 5.37 -14.04
CA THR A 18 3.96 4.57 -13.44
C THR A 18 4.37 5.17 -12.09
N THR A 19 4.41 4.30 -11.07
CA THR A 19 5.16 4.56 -9.84
C THR A 19 6.53 3.89 -9.96
N LEU A 20 7.59 4.68 -9.91
CA LEU A 20 8.95 4.16 -9.76
C LEU A 20 9.20 3.91 -8.27
N ALA A 21 9.34 2.64 -7.89
CA ALA A 21 9.64 2.19 -6.55
C ALA A 21 11.16 2.02 -6.37
N LEU A 22 11.76 2.88 -5.55
CA LEU A 22 13.17 2.85 -5.19
C LEU A 22 13.36 1.95 -3.96
N TYR A 23 14.23 0.95 -4.08
CA TYR A 23 14.59 0.05 -3.00
C TYR A 23 16.10 -0.25 -3.01
N ASP A 24 16.62 -0.82 -1.92
CA ASP A 24 18.02 -1.24 -1.82
C ASP A 24 18.13 -2.77 -1.83
N GLY A 25 18.62 -3.32 -2.94
CA GLY A 25 18.81 -4.76 -3.15
C GLY A 25 19.84 -5.41 -2.22
N THR A 26 20.70 -4.64 -1.56
CA THR A 26 21.61 -5.18 -0.54
C THR A 26 20.89 -5.52 0.76
N ARG A 27 19.72 -4.93 0.99
CA ARG A 27 18.87 -5.14 2.17
C ARG A 27 17.64 -5.98 1.85
N GLU A 28 16.98 -5.71 0.74
CA GLU A 28 15.78 -6.39 0.27
C GLU A 28 16.07 -7.03 -1.10
N ALA A 29 16.49 -8.30 -1.11
CA ALA A 29 17.10 -8.95 -2.27
C ALA A 29 16.22 -8.98 -3.54
N GLU A 30 14.90 -9.11 -3.37
CA GLU A 30 13.95 -9.16 -4.48
C GLU A 30 12.80 -8.17 -4.25
N PRO A 31 12.20 -7.59 -5.32
CA PRO A 31 11.06 -6.68 -5.20
C PRO A 31 9.94 -7.18 -4.30
N ARG A 32 9.65 -8.49 -4.32
CA ARG A 32 8.59 -9.09 -3.49
C ARG A 32 8.83 -9.01 -1.98
N ASP A 33 10.10 -8.86 -1.58
CA ASP A 33 10.49 -8.78 -0.18
C ASP A 33 10.36 -7.35 0.36
N THR A 34 10.26 -6.36 -0.55
CA THR A 34 10.21 -4.94 -0.21
C THR A 34 8.94 -4.57 0.55
N ARG A 35 9.06 -3.61 1.47
CA ARG A 35 7.91 -2.96 2.13
C ARG A 35 6.95 -2.34 1.11
N ILE A 36 7.49 -1.81 0.00
CA ILE A 36 6.69 -1.28 -1.10
C ILE A 36 5.78 -2.36 -1.68
N HIS A 37 6.30 -3.54 -2.03
CA HIS A 37 5.49 -4.64 -2.58
C HIS A 37 4.47 -5.14 -1.57
N ARG A 38 4.92 -5.38 -0.35
CA ARG A 38 4.11 -6.01 0.71
C ARG A 38 2.98 -5.13 1.21
N HIS A 39 3.10 -3.81 1.08
CA HIS A 39 2.15 -2.86 1.67
C HIS A 39 1.61 -1.84 0.67
N ALA A 40 2.47 -1.09 -0.03
CA ALA A 40 2.06 0.04 -0.86
C ALA A 40 1.55 -0.38 -2.25
N GLU A 41 2.10 -1.42 -2.86
CA GLU A 41 1.83 -1.78 -4.26
C GLU A 41 0.35 -2.10 -4.50
N LEU A 42 -0.30 -2.81 -3.57
CA LEU A 42 -1.75 -3.07 -3.68
C LEU A 42 -2.56 -1.77 -3.74
N VAL A 43 -2.22 -0.81 -2.88
CA VAL A 43 -2.89 0.49 -2.81
C VAL A 43 -2.64 1.29 -4.08
N LEU A 44 -1.40 1.33 -4.55
CA LEU A 44 -1.01 2.00 -5.80
C LEU A 44 -1.71 1.38 -7.02
N ASN A 45 -1.77 0.06 -7.11
CA ASN A 45 -2.49 -0.66 -8.15
C ASN A 45 -3.99 -0.37 -8.10
N HIS A 46 -4.59 -0.33 -6.91
CA HIS A 46 -5.99 0.09 -6.71
C HIS A 46 -6.24 1.53 -7.19
N LEU A 47 -5.28 2.42 -6.98
CA LEU A 47 -5.31 3.80 -7.47
C LEU A 47 -4.98 3.91 -8.97
N GLY A 48 -4.74 2.79 -9.66
CA GLY A 48 -4.52 2.73 -11.10
C GLY A 48 -3.08 3.03 -11.53
N GLN A 49 -2.11 2.96 -10.62
CA GLN A 49 -0.69 3.02 -10.93
C GLN A 49 -0.15 1.63 -11.27
N ARG A 50 0.90 1.57 -12.08
CA ARG A 50 1.76 0.40 -12.30
C ARG A 50 3.07 0.64 -11.56
N VAL A 51 3.46 -0.29 -10.70
CA VAL A 51 4.73 -0.18 -9.98
C VAL A 51 5.87 -0.78 -10.80
N ILE A 52 6.95 -0.03 -10.98
CA ILE A 52 8.21 -0.48 -11.57
C ILE A 52 9.30 -0.30 -10.52
N TYR A 53 10.04 -1.36 -10.24
CA TYR A 53 11.08 -1.37 -9.22
C TYR A 53 12.44 -0.98 -9.80
N HIS A 54 13.19 -0.19 -9.04
CA HIS A 54 14.58 0.14 -9.34
C HIS A 54 15.43 -0.04 -8.08
N ASP A 55 16.42 -0.92 -8.20
CA ASP A 55 17.41 -1.21 -7.18
C ASP A 55 18.52 -0.17 -7.22
N LEU A 56 18.61 0.64 -6.16
CA LEU A 56 19.64 1.67 -6.02
C LEU A 56 21.04 1.05 -5.97
N SER A 57 21.20 -0.14 -5.43
CA SER A 57 22.51 -0.78 -5.27
C SER A 57 23.19 -1.17 -6.59
N GLN A 58 22.40 -1.40 -7.64
CA GLN A 58 22.93 -1.73 -8.98
C GLN A 58 23.42 -0.49 -9.73
N GLY A 59 23.01 0.71 -9.29
CA GLY A 59 23.27 1.98 -9.97
C GLY A 59 22.63 2.09 -11.36
N GLY A 60 22.96 3.19 -12.04
CA GLY A 60 22.48 3.48 -13.39
C GLY A 60 21.10 4.14 -13.41
N ALA A 61 20.71 4.67 -14.56
CA ALA A 61 19.43 5.34 -14.70
C ALA A 61 18.25 4.35 -14.58
N PRO A 62 17.15 4.73 -13.90
CA PRO A 62 15.92 3.96 -13.87
C PRO A 62 15.45 3.53 -15.28
N PRO A 63 15.07 2.25 -15.48
CA PRO A 63 14.72 1.70 -16.80
C PRO A 63 13.27 2.03 -17.20
N VAL A 64 12.86 3.29 -17.02
CA VAL A 64 11.50 3.77 -17.30
C VAL A 64 11.57 5.15 -17.95
N ASP A 65 10.68 5.37 -18.93
CA ASP A 65 10.50 6.68 -19.56
C ASP A 65 9.94 7.68 -18.53
N PRO A 66 10.64 8.81 -18.25
CA PRO A 66 10.14 9.87 -17.38
C PRO A 66 8.71 10.35 -17.73
N ALA A 67 8.31 10.31 -19.01
CA ALA A 67 6.99 10.73 -19.46
C ALA A 67 5.84 9.80 -19.00
N GLU A 68 6.17 8.59 -18.53
CA GLU A 68 5.21 7.65 -17.95
C GLU A 68 5.13 7.73 -16.42
N VAL A 69 6.11 8.34 -15.77
CA VAL A 69 6.23 8.35 -14.31
C VAL A 69 5.40 9.47 -13.69
N ARG A 70 4.47 9.09 -12.80
CA ARG A 70 3.72 10.03 -11.97
C ARG A 70 4.32 10.19 -10.59
N LEU A 71 4.80 9.11 -10.00
CA LEU A 71 5.27 9.05 -8.63
C LEU A 71 6.62 8.36 -8.59
N VAL A 72 7.56 8.91 -7.83
CA VAL A 72 8.74 8.21 -7.36
C VAL A 72 8.56 7.99 -5.86
N LEU A 73 8.60 6.74 -5.44
CA LEU A 73 8.39 6.30 -4.06
C LEU A 73 9.66 5.62 -3.56
N SER A 74 10.21 6.06 -2.43
CA SER A 74 11.17 5.27 -1.66
C SER A 74 10.51 4.75 -0.38
N TRP A 75 10.82 3.53 0.01
CA TRP A 75 10.52 3.04 1.34
C TRP A 75 11.72 2.25 1.86
N LEU A 76 12.56 2.91 2.66
CA LEU A 76 13.84 2.39 3.10
C LEU A 76 13.90 2.45 4.62
N ASP A 77 14.37 1.39 5.26
CA ASP A 77 14.57 1.35 6.71
C ASP A 77 15.88 2.01 7.15
N GLU A 78 16.85 2.10 6.26
CA GLU A 78 18.15 2.71 6.48
C GLU A 78 18.55 3.55 5.26
N PRO A 79 19.52 4.48 5.40
CA PRO A 79 20.11 5.14 4.25
C PRO A 79 20.66 4.13 3.23
N ALA A 80 20.32 4.33 1.95
CA ALA A 80 20.78 3.47 0.86
C ALA A 80 22.01 4.06 0.16
N GLU A 81 22.94 3.20 -0.22
CA GLU A 81 24.06 3.57 -1.09
C GLU A 81 23.67 3.40 -2.58
N GLY A 82 24.41 4.01 -3.50
CA GLY A 82 24.19 3.79 -4.95
C GLY A 82 23.20 4.76 -5.62
N LEU A 83 23.41 6.07 -5.47
CA LEU A 83 22.56 7.09 -6.11
C LEU A 83 22.97 7.43 -7.56
N ALA A 84 23.84 6.60 -8.15
CA ALA A 84 24.43 6.87 -9.44
C ALA A 84 23.33 7.01 -10.50
N ASP A 85 23.35 8.15 -11.21
CA ASP A 85 22.40 8.51 -12.27
C ASP A 85 20.93 8.77 -11.86
N LEU A 86 20.56 8.68 -10.58
CA LEU A 86 19.23 9.10 -10.12
C LEU A 86 19.03 10.61 -10.29
N ASP A 87 20.03 11.42 -9.94
CA ASP A 87 19.98 12.87 -10.11
C ASP A 87 19.81 13.27 -11.59
N GLY A 88 20.66 12.72 -12.47
CA GLY A 88 20.58 12.96 -13.91
C GLY A 88 19.25 12.50 -14.49
N TRP A 89 18.70 11.38 -14.02
CA TRP A 89 17.41 10.89 -14.44
C TRP A 89 16.26 11.80 -13.97
N LEU A 90 16.27 12.27 -12.72
CA LEU A 90 15.29 13.20 -12.15
C LEU A 90 15.35 14.61 -12.79
N ALA A 91 16.49 14.99 -13.38
CA ALA A 91 16.68 16.28 -14.04
C ALA A 91 16.15 16.32 -15.48
N GLN A 92 15.65 15.21 -16.03
CA GLN A 92 15.16 15.15 -17.41
C GLN A 92 13.90 16.01 -17.63
N GLU A 93 13.84 16.72 -18.76
CA GLU A 93 12.67 17.54 -19.12
C GLU A 93 11.45 16.71 -19.60
N ALA A 94 11.61 15.40 -19.75
CA ALA A 94 10.57 14.50 -20.24
C ALA A 94 9.45 14.21 -19.22
N PHE A 95 9.61 14.58 -17.94
CA PHE A 95 8.53 14.48 -16.97
C PHE A 95 7.38 15.44 -17.28
N CYS A 96 6.16 14.96 -17.06
CA CYS A 96 4.96 15.78 -17.18
C CYS A 96 4.76 16.69 -15.94
N ASP A 97 3.95 17.73 -16.09
CA ASP A 97 3.48 18.62 -15.00
C ASP A 97 4.58 19.21 -14.09
N GLY A 98 5.80 19.41 -14.62
CA GLY A 98 6.91 19.99 -13.88
C GLY A 98 7.69 19.00 -13.01
N GLY A 99 7.46 17.70 -13.15
CA GLY A 99 8.21 16.65 -12.46
C GLY A 99 7.32 15.56 -11.86
N PRO A 100 7.92 14.44 -11.40
CA PRO A 100 7.16 13.41 -10.71
C PRO A 100 6.75 13.92 -9.32
N ARG A 101 5.69 13.32 -8.78
CA ARG A 101 5.40 13.37 -7.35
C ARG A 101 6.48 12.58 -6.60
N ILE A 102 6.81 12.98 -5.38
CA ILE A 102 7.87 12.33 -4.59
C ILE A 102 7.33 11.95 -3.21
N VAL A 103 7.37 10.67 -2.88
CA VAL A 103 7.05 10.19 -1.54
C VAL A 103 8.25 9.45 -0.96
N ALA A 104 8.64 9.84 0.24
CA ALA A 104 9.64 9.13 1.03
C ALA A 104 8.97 8.47 2.24
N MET A 105 9.24 7.18 2.43
CA MET A 105 8.78 6.42 3.57
C MET A 105 9.97 5.83 4.34
N GLY A 106 9.95 5.95 5.66
CA GLY A 106 11.09 5.59 6.50
C GLY A 106 12.23 6.60 6.36
N SER A 107 13.38 6.14 5.90
CA SER A 107 14.55 6.97 5.65
C SER A 107 14.29 8.08 4.62
N LEU A 108 14.86 9.26 4.88
CA LEU A 108 14.90 10.37 3.93
C LEU A 108 15.95 10.19 2.83
N SER A 109 16.87 9.24 2.98
CA SER A 109 17.67 8.77 1.84
C SER A 109 16.73 8.11 0.83
N PRO A 110 16.97 8.23 -0.49
CA PRO A 110 18.10 8.88 -1.14
C PRO A 110 17.99 10.42 -1.24
N TRP A 111 16.85 11.00 -0.86
CA TRP A 111 16.46 12.35 -1.23
C TRP A 111 17.37 13.45 -0.67
N THR A 112 17.84 13.30 0.57
CA THR A 112 18.75 14.25 1.22
C THR A 112 20.19 14.15 0.72
N ASP A 113 20.54 13.02 0.09
CA ASP A 113 21.90 12.72 -0.35
C ASP A 113 22.13 13.10 -1.82
N LEU A 114 21.06 13.48 -2.53
CA LEU A 114 21.11 14.05 -3.88
C LEU A 114 21.83 15.41 -3.91
N PRO A 115 22.32 15.86 -5.07
CA PRO A 115 22.88 17.20 -5.21
C PRO A 115 21.92 18.29 -4.72
N PRO A 116 22.41 19.39 -4.12
CA PRO A 116 21.58 20.32 -3.33
C PRO A 116 20.34 20.86 -4.05
N ALA A 117 20.43 21.14 -5.35
CA ALA A 117 19.29 21.65 -6.12
C ALA A 117 18.17 20.61 -6.28
N THR A 118 18.52 19.33 -6.48
CA THR A 118 17.57 18.24 -6.64
C THR A 118 17.02 17.79 -5.30
N ALA A 119 17.86 17.70 -4.26
CA ALA A 119 17.42 17.47 -2.88
C ALA A 119 16.41 18.54 -2.42
N GLN A 120 16.71 19.82 -2.67
CA GLN A 120 15.80 20.92 -2.33
C GLN A 120 14.44 20.80 -3.04
N ARG A 121 14.44 20.38 -4.32
CA ARG A 121 13.21 20.15 -5.09
C ARG A 121 12.40 18.99 -4.51
N ALA A 122 13.05 17.90 -4.13
CA ALA A 122 12.40 16.75 -3.51
C ALA A 122 11.76 17.11 -2.16
N LEU A 123 12.50 17.81 -1.28
CA LEU A 123 11.99 18.28 0.01
C LEU A 123 10.82 19.26 -0.15
N GLN A 124 10.88 20.17 -1.14
CA GLN A 124 9.77 21.06 -1.47
C GLN A 124 8.53 20.32 -1.98
N ALA A 125 8.71 19.30 -2.82
CA ALA A 125 7.61 18.47 -3.29
C ALA A 125 6.91 17.75 -2.13
N MET A 126 7.69 17.22 -1.18
CA MET A 126 7.21 16.58 0.05
C MET A 126 6.68 17.58 1.08
N GLY A 127 6.94 18.89 0.92
CA GLY A 127 6.49 19.93 1.84
C GLY A 127 7.23 19.94 3.17
N ILE A 128 8.46 19.41 3.23
CA ILE A 128 9.23 19.25 4.46
C ILE A 128 10.54 20.06 4.46
N ALA A 129 11.03 20.33 5.67
CA ALA A 129 12.39 20.77 5.96
C ALA A 129 13.03 19.81 6.95
N THR A 130 14.35 19.62 6.85
CA THR A 130 15.13 18.81 7.78
C THR A 130 16.24 19.66 8.40
N ASP A 131 16.51 19.44 9.69
CA ASP A 131 17.66 20.03 10.39
C ASP A 131 18.94 19.18 10.23
N GLY A 132 18.84 18.00 9.61
CA GLY A 132 19.94 17.05 9.44
C GLY A 132 20.37 16.36 10.73
N VAL A 133 19.59 16.47 11.81
CA VAL A 133 19.87 15.90 13.12
C VAL A 133 18.90 14.74 13.37
N VAL A 134 19.41 13.70 14.02
CA VAL A 134 18.58 12.59 14.51
C VAL A 134 18.25 12.87 15.97
N HIS A 135 16.96 12.83 16.30
CA HIS A 135 16.43 13.12 17.64
C HIS A 135 16.00 11.82 18.31
N ALA A 136 16.55 11.56 19.49
CA ALA A 136 16.10 10.44 20.31
C ALA A 136 14.71 10.75 20.91
N VAL A 137 13.74 9.93 20.56
CA VAL A 137 12.38 9.94 21.09
C VAL A 137 12.28 8.86 22.15
N GLY A 138 11.87 9.27 23.36
CA GLY A 138 11.79 8.38 24.51
C GLY A 138 10.54 8.63 25.33
N ALA A 139 10.56 8.22 26.60
CA ALA A 139 9.40 8.24 27.48
C ALA A 139 8.80 9.65 27.75
N SER A 140 9.52 10.72 27.46
CA SER A 140 9.03 12.11 27.61
C SER A 140 8.35 12.66 26.36
N ALA A 141 8.35 11.92 25.26
CA ALA A 141 7.74 12.36 24.02
C ALA A 141 6.21 12.40 24.14
N GLN A 142 5.61 13.36 23.43
CA GLN A 142 4.16 13.55 23.39
C GLN A 142 3.72 13.77 21.95
N VAL A 143 2.54 13.26 21.58
CA VAL A 143 1.90 13.62 20.32
C VAL A 143 1.39 15.05 20.44
N SER A 144 2.00 15.99 19.71
CA SER A 144 1.64 17.41 19.73
C SER A 144 0.64 17.80 18.64
N GLY A 145 0.51 16.98 17.59
CA GLY A 145 -0.45 17.17 16.51
C GLY A 145 -0.79 15.84 15.85
N ARG A 146 -2.06 15.67 15.49
CA ARG A 146 -2.56 14.48 14.81
C ARG A 146 -3.77 14.82 13.95
N ASP A 147 -3.78 14.31 12.73
CA ASP A 147 -4.88 14.41 11.79
C ASP A 147 -5.64 13.09 11.71
N ALA A 148 -6.61 12.92 12.61
CA ALA A 148 -7.39 11.68 12.74
C ALA A 148 -8.23 11.31 11.50
N ALA A 149 -8.32 12.18 10.48
CA ALA A 149 -8.97 11.82 9.23
C ALA A 149 -8.08 10.96 8.31
N LEU A 150 -6.76 11.01 8.51
CA LEU A 150 -5.77 10.31 7.69
C LEU A 150 -4.85 9.40 8.52
N THR A 151 -4.91 9.48 9.85
CA THR A 151 -4.21 8.58 10.77
C THR A 151 -5.18 7.69 11.54
N ASP A 152 -4.64 6.72 12.28
CA ASP A 152 -5.39 5.73 13.05
C ASP A 152 -6.33 4.86 12.17
N HIS A 153 -5.84 4.43 11.00
CA HIS A 153 -6.65 3.73 9.98
C HIS A 153 -7.00 2.28 10.36
N GLU A 154 -6.00 1.40 10.42
CA GLU A 154 -6.15 0.00 10.86
C GLU A 154 -5.64 -0.19 12.31
N ALA A 155 -4.74 0.69 12.76
CA ALA A 155 -4.20 0.71 14.11
C ALA A 155 -3.95 2.14 14.60
N ASP A 156 -4.12 2.36 15.90
CA ASP A 156 -3.81 3.64 16.54
C ASP A 156 -2.29 3.90 16.55
N TYR A 157 -1.87 5.14 16.29
CA TYR A 157 -0.47 5.52 16.49
C TYR A 157 -0.10 5.48 17.97
N LEU A 158 0.95 4.71 18.27
CA LEU A 158 1.64 4.68 19.55
C LEU A 158 3.03 5.27 19.40
N ILE A 159 3.47 6.04 20.40
CA ILE A 159 4.85 6.55 20.45
C ILE A 159 5.79 5.35 20.57
N LEU A 160 6.66 5.19 19.59
CA LEU A 160 7.73 4.21 19.61
C LEU A 160 9.02 4.90 20.06
N PRO A 161 9.70 4.42 21.12
CA PRO A 161 11.02 4.91 21.47
C PRO A 161 12.02 4.53 20.38
N ASP A 162 12.56 5.53 19.69
CA ASP A 162 13.49 5.33 18.58
C ASP A 162 14.26 6.62 18.25
N GLU A 163 15.12 6.55 17.24
CA GLU A 163 15.83 7.66 16.64
C GLU A 163 15.10 8.16 15.39
N TYR A 164 14.69 9.43 15.40
CA TYR A 164 13.90 10.02 14.33
C TYR A 164 14.64 11.17 13.64
N ALA A 165 14.61 11.21 12.32
CA ALA A 165 15.10 12.37 11.57
C ALA A 165 14.34 13.64 11.97
N GLY A 166 15.06 14.75 12.18
CA GLY A 166 14.48 16.05 12.52
C GLY A 166 13.78 16.68 11.34
N VAL A 167 12.56 16.20 11.08
CA VAL A 167 11.69 16.67 10.00
C VAL A 167 10.64 17.62 10.53
N THR A 168 10.40 18.71 9.81
CA THR A 168 9.30 19.65 10.08
C THR A 168 8.53 19.96 8.81
N ALA A 169 7.21 20.11 8.91
CA ALA A 169 6.40 20.59 7.81
C ALA A 169 6.71 22.06 7.51
N THR A 170 6.95 22.36 6.24
CA THR A 170 7.02 23.74 5.74
C THR A 170 5.62 24.36 5.69
N PRO A 171 5.48 25.68 5.49
CA PRO A 171 4.16 26.30 5.29
C PRO A 171 3.35 25.76 4.09
N ALA A 172 4.01 25.09 3.14
CA ALA A 172 3.37 24.43 2.01
C ALA A 172 2.98 22.97 2.31
N GLY A 173 3.50 22.39 3.39
CA GLY A 173 3.19 21.04 3.85
C GLY A 173 2.12 21.04 4.95
N ARG A 174 1.33 19.98 4.99
CA ARG A 174 0.37 19.69 6.05
C ARG A 174 0.93 18.57 6.91
N SER A 175 1.24 18.87 8.18
CA SER A 175 1.56 17.84 9.17
C SER A 175 0.32 16.99 9.45
N LEU A 176 0.48 15.67 9.36
CA LEU A 176 -0.52 14.67 9.70
C LEU A 176 -0.28 14.06 11.07
N LEU A 177 0.98 13.94 11.47
CA LEU A 177 1.37 13.42 12.77
C LEU A 177 2.64 14.10 13.25
N GLN A 178 2.59 14.66 14.45
CA GLN A 178 3.67 15.43 15.04
C GLN A 178 3.94 14.99 16.48
N LEU A 179 5.22 14.86 16.80
CA LEU A 179 5.73 14.64 18.14
C LEU A 179 6.45 15.88 18.66
N THR A 180 6.41 16.05 19.98
CA THR A 180 7.33 16.90 20.71
C THR A 180 8.16 16.03 21.66
N SER A 181 9.49 16.09 21.56
CA SER A 181 10.43 15.36 22.42
C SER A 181 11.56 16.29 22.84
N GLN A 182 11.80 16.42 24.14
CA GLN A 182 12.88 17.25 24.70
C GLN A 182 12.92 18.71 24.19
N GLY A 183 11.77 19.26 23.81
CA GLY A 183 11.64 20.61 23.25
C GLY A 183 11.81 20.71 21.73
N SER A 184 12.21 19.63 21.06
CA SER A 184 12.20 19.50 19.61
C SER A 184 10.83 19.07 19.12
N VAL A 185 10.39 19.64 18.00
CA VAL A 185 9.18 19.24 17.28
C VAL A 185 9.59 18.43 16.06
N ILE A 186 8.97 17.27 15.87
CA ILE A 186 9.31 16.31 14.82
C ILE A 186 8.00 15.89 14.14
N ASP A 187 7.87 16.17 12.85
CA ASP A 187 6.78 15.69 12.03
C ASP A 187 7.10 14.29 11.49
N LEU A 188 6.27 13.32 11.86
CA LEU A 188 6.40 11.93 11.43
C LEU A 188 5.62 11.62 10.15
N ALA A 189 4.60 12.42 9.84
CA ALA A 189 3.87 12.29 8.59
C ALA A 189 3.51 13.68 8.07
N VAL A 190 3.83 13.95 6.80
CA VAL A 190 3.58 15.23 6.13
C VAL A 190 3.07 14.98 4.72
N LEU A 191 2.01 15.68 4.34
CA LEU A 191 1.58 15.80 2.95
C LEU A 191 2.05 17.11 2.36
N GLY A 192 2.78 17.02 1.25
CA GLY A 192 3.29 18.16 0.50
C GLY A 192 2.46 18.50 -0.73
N PRO A 193 2.80 19.60 -1.42
CA PRO A 193 2.11 20.03 -2.62
C PRO A 193 2.26 19.06 -3.81
N ALA A 194 3.33 18.26 -3.83
CA ALA A 194 3.62 17.31 -4.90
C ALA A 194 4.23 16.01 -4.36
N GLY A 195 3.83 15.60 -3.16
CA GLY A 195 4.53 14.53 -2.48
C GLY A 195 4.12 14.34 -1.03
N GLY A 196 4.94 13.61 -0.29
CA GLY A 196 4.76 13.43 1.14
C GLY A 196 5.92 12.68 1.79
N TYR A 197 5.96 12.73 3.11
CA TYR A 197 6.92 12.00 3.92
C TYR A 197 6.16 11.24 5.01
N LEU A 198 6.40 9.95 5.14
CA LEU A 198 5.84 9.12 6.21
C LEU A 198 6.96 8.34 6.88
N GLN A 199 7.25 8.64 8.13
CA GLN A 199 8.18 7.84 8.90
C GLN A 199 7.63 6.43 9.13
N ASP A 200 8.49 5.42 9.18
CA ASP A 200 8.11 4.00 9.31
C ASP A 200 7.12 3.74 10.45
N GLY A 201 7.43 4.23 11.64
CA GLY A 201 6.57 4.08 12.83
C GLY A 201 5.24 4.83 12.74
N ALA A 202 5.05 5.72 11.77
CA ALA A 202 3.79 6.41 11.48
C ALA A 202 3.06 5.82 10.25
N ALA A 203 3.75 5.03 9.42
CA ALA A 203 3.16 4.37 8.26
C ALA A 203 2.43 3.09 8.66
N VAL A 204 3.17 2.13 9.23
CA VAL A 204 2.69 0.77 9.50
C VAL A 204 3.19 0.29 10.85
N GLN A 205 2.30 -0.34 11.60
CA GLN A 205 2.63 -1.11 12.79
C GLN A 205 2.76 -2.60 12.44
N MET A 206 3.72 -3.28 13.08
CA MET A 206 3.80 -4.74 13.09
C MET A 206 3.39 -5.25 14.47
N ASP A 207 2.52 -6.26 14.51
CA ASP A 207 2.21 -6.97 15.75
C ASP A 207 3.26 -8.06 16.08
N ALA A 208 3.11 -8.71 17.23
CA ALA A 208 4.04 -9.76 17.68
C ALA A 208 4.01 -11.02 16.79
N GLN A 209 3.00 -11.17 15.94
CA GLN A 209 2.81 -12.25 14.98
C GLN A 209 3.31 -11.86 13.57
N GLY A 210 3.86 -10.65 13.42
CA GLY A 210 4.35 -10.12 12.15
C GLY A 210 3.24 -9.69 11.19
N GLN A 211 2.01 -9.48 11.67
CA GLN A 211 0.94 -8.88 10.89
C GLN A 211 1.12 -7.37 10.84
N ALA A 212 0.97 -6.82 9.64
CA ALA A 212 1.05 -5.40 9.36
C ALA A 212 -0.33 -4.76 9.53
N ALA A 213 -0.39 -3.58 10.16
CA ALA A 213 -1.57 -2.73 10.20
C ALA A 213 -1.16 -1.28 9.86
N TRP A 214 -1.86 -0.66 8.92
CA TRP A 214 -1.66 0.73 8.56
C TRP A 214 -2.07 1.67 9.69
N ILE A 215 -1.16 2.55 10.09
CA ILE A 215 -1.47 3.66 11.00
C ILE A 215 -2.01 4.83 10.17
N THR A 216 -1.31 5.18 9.09
CA THR A 216 -1.75 6.23 8.17
C THR A 216 -2.54 5.61 7.02
N ASP A 217 -3.71 6.16 6.66
CA ASP A 217 -4.54 5.68 5.55
C ASP A 217 -3.78 5.81 4.22
N PRO A 218 -3.32 4.68 3.63
CA PRO A 218 -2.50 4.74 2.44
C PRO A 218 -3.31 5.12 1.21
N PHE A 219 -4.61 4.78 1.16
CA PHE A 219 -5.48 5.11 0.04
C PHE A 219 -5.72 6.62 -0.03
N ALA A 220 -5.97 7.24 1.12
CA ALA A 220 -6.21 8.67 1.20
C ALA A 220 -4.94 9.49 0.99
N VAL A 221 -3.79 9.03 1.51
CA VAL A 221 -2.48 9.69 1.30
C VAL A 221 -2.05 9.60 -0.16
N PHE A 222 -1.96 8.40 -0.73
CA PHE A 222 -1.54 8.25 -2.13
C PHE A 222 -2.57 8.87 -3.08
N GLY A 223 -3.86 8.82 -2.76
CA GLY A 223 -4.91 9.49 -3.52
C GLY A 223 -4.69 11.00 -3.61
N GLN A 224 -4.39 11.66 -2.49
CA GLN A 224 -4.10 13.10 -2.44
C GLN A 224 -2.79 13.44 -3.17
N VAL A 225 -1.73 12.64 -3.01
CA VAL A 225 -0.44 12.89 -3.68
C VAL A 225 -0.58 12.79 -5.20
N LEU A 226 -1.31 11.79 -5.68
CA LEU A 226 -1.45 11.51 -7.10
C LEU A 226 -2.39 12.52 -7.79
N ASP A 227 -3.36 13.08 -7.06
CA ASP A 227 -4.38 14.02 -7.58
C ASP A 227 -5.09 13.46 -8.82
N GLN A 228 -5.60 12.22 -8.70
CA GLN A 228 -6.13 11.43 -9.82
C GLN A 228 -7.65 11.18 -9.77
N ASP A 229 -8.40 11.93 -8.98
CA ASP A 229 -9.85 11.73 -8.87
C ASP A 229 -10.60 11.99 -10.19
N ALA A 230 -10.01 12.78 -11.10
CA ALA A 230 -10.54 13.04 -12.43
C ALA A 230 -10.12 12.01 -13.51
N VAL A 231 -9.20 11.09 -13.19
CA VAL A 231 -8.63 10.15 -14.16
C VAL A 231 -9.29 8.78 -13.99
N PRO A 232 -9.82 8.17 -15.07
CA PRO A 232 -10.35 6.80 -15.00
C PRO A 232 -9.27 5.83 -14.51
N ARG A 233 -9.57 5.12 -13.41
CA ARG A 233 -8.72 4.06 -12.85
C ARG A 233 -9.01 2.75 -13.58
N PRO A 234 -8.01 2.01 -14.08
CA PRO A 234 -8.19 0.67 -14.59
C PRO A 234 -8.75 -0.21 -13.46
N ASP A 235 -9.93 -0.78 -13.67
CA ASP A 235 -10.60 -1.65 -12.69
C ASP A 235 -10.51 -3.09 -13.20
N PRO A 236 -9.84 -4.01 -12.49
CA PRO A 236 -9.69 -5.40 -12.92
C PRO A 236 -11.04 -6.14 -12.98
N THR A 237 -12.08 -5.62 -12.35
CA THR A 237 -13.45 -6.15 -12.44
C THR A 237 -14.18 -5.65 -13.68
N THR A 238 -13.62 -4.72 -14.45
CA THR A 238 -14.29 -4.11 -15.60
C THR A 238 -13.83 -4.75 -16.92
N ARG A 239 -14.68 -5.58 -17.51
CA ARG A 239 -14.52 -6.08 -18.89
C ARG A 239 -15.52 -5.37 -19.80
N HIS A 240 -15.06 -4.69 -20.85
CA HIS A 240 -15.91 -3.93 -21.78
C HIS A 240 -16.80 -2.85 -21.12
N GLY A 241 -16.36 -2.26 -20.00
CA GLY A 241 -17.17 -1.26 -19.26
C GLY A 241 -18.27 -1.86 -18.39
N LEU A 242 -18.34 -3.20 -18.28
CA LEU A 242 -19.25 -3.90 -17.39
C LEU A 242 -18.46 -4.44 -16.19
N ARG A 243 -18.89 -4.06 -14.98
CA ARG A 243 -18.38 -4.64 -13.75
C ARG A 243 -18.82 -6.10 -13.66
N SER A 244 -17.84 -6.98 -13.59
CA SER A 244 -18.01 -8.43 -13.44
C SER A 244 -17.73 -8.78 -11.98
N PHE A 245 -18.70 -9.39 -11.33
CA PHE A 245 -18.60 -9.84 -9.95
C PHE A 245 -18.67 -11.36 -9.92
N PHE A 246 -17.76 -12.00 -9.20
CA PHE A 246 -17.76 -13.44 -9.01
C PHE A 246 -17.30 -13.76 -7.59
N VAL A 247 -17.98 -14.71 -6.96
CA VAL A 247 -17.60 -15.29 -5.66
C VAL A 247 -17.42 -16.77 -5.88
N THR A 248 -16.23 -17.28 -5.55
CA THR A 248 -15.94 -18.71 -5.54
C THR A 248 -15.51 -19.10 -4.14
N VAL A 249 -16.23 -20.04 -3.53
CA VAL A 249 -15.88 -20.66 -2.26
C VAL A 249 -15.20 -21.99 -2.57
N ALA A 250 -13.92 -22.07 -2.22
CA ALA A 250 -13.13 -23.28 -2.35
C ALA A 250 -13.54 -24.31 -1.28
N PRO A 251 -13.35 -25.61 -1.51
CA PRO A 251 -13.91 -26.63 -0.65
C PRO A 251 -13.08 -26.90 0.62
N GLU A 252 -11.88 -26.33 0.74
CA GLU A 252 -10.97 -26.56 1.86
C GLU A 252 -11.54 -26.00 3.17
N GLY A 253 -11.36 -26.76 4.24
CA GLY A 253 -11.78 -26.36 5.58
C GLY A 253 -13.29 -26.42 5.83
N TRP A 254 -14.07 -27.10 4.98
CA TRP A 254 -15.53 -27.21 5.14
C TRP A 254 -15.96 -27.73 6.53
N LEU A 255 -15.19 -28.66 7.09
CA LEU A 255 -15.38 -29.25 8.41
C LEU A 255 -14.49 -28.64 9.51
N ASP A 256 -13.76 -27.56 9.21
CA ASP A 256 -12.89 -26.93 10.20
C ASP A 256 -13.72 -26.32 11.32
N VAL A 257 -13.28 -26.58 12.55
CA VAL A 257 -13.88 -26.00 13.75
C VAL A 257 -13.34 -24.59 13.92
N MET A 258 -14.25 -23.62 13.96
CA MET A 258 -13.90 -22.22 14.17
C MET A 258 -13.62 -21.96 15.66
N PRO A 259 -12.55 -21.21 15.99
CA PRO A 259 -12.24 -20.86 17.37
C PRO A 259 -13.39 -20.05 17.99
N THR A 260 -13.82 -20.48 19.17
CA THR A 260 -14.81 -19.75 19.99
C THR A 260 -14.23 -18.41 20.43
N ARG A 261 -14.97 -17.32 20.23
CA ARG A 261 -14.53 -15.96 20.58
C ARG A 261 -14.78 -15.59 22.03
N SER A 262 -15.72 -16.29 22.67
CA SER A 262 -16.07 -16.09 24.07
C SER A 262 -16.39 -17.42 24.75
N PHE A 263 -16.20 -17.46 26.07
CA PHE A 263 -16.49 -18.64 26.88
C PHE A 263 -17.99 -18.94 26.87
N GLY A 264 -18.37 -20.17 26.48
CA GLY A 264 -19.76 -20.61 26.41
C GLY A 264 -20.41 -20.47 25.02
N GLU A 265 -19.70 -19.95 24.02
CA GLU A 265 -20.17 -20.03 22.64
C GLU A 265 -20.19 -21.48 22.14
N PRO A 266 -21.24 -21.89 21.42
CA PRO A 266 -21.27 -23.20 20.79
C PRO A 266 -20.20 -23.29 19.70
N GLU A 267 -19.57 -24.46 19.61
CA GLU A 267 -18.61 -24.78 18.55
C GLU A 267 -19.30 -24.71 17.18
N ARG A 268 -18.70 -23.96 16.24
CA ARG A 268 -19.22 -23.82 14.87
C ARG A 268 -18.23 -24.34 13.85
N LEU A 269 -18.75 -24.93 12.78
CA LEU A 269 -17.97 -25.28 11.60
C LEU A 269 -17.82 -24.07 10.69
N ALA A 270 -16.72 -23.99 9.96
CA ALA A 270 -16.52 -22.98 8.92
C ALA A 270 -17.66 -22.97 7.90
N SER A 271 -18.18 -24.15 7.52
CA SER A 271 -19.36 -24.27 6.64
C SER A 271 -20.65 -23.69 7.23
N GLU A 272 -20.86 -23.81 8.54
CA GLU A 272 -22.03 -23.20 9.21
C GLU A 272 -21.90 -21.68 9.22
N VAL A 273 -20.71 -21.17 9.54
CA VAL A 273 -20.41 -19.74 9.51
C VAL A 273 -20.53 -19.17 8.10
N LEU A 274 -20.04 -19.89 7.09
CA LEU A 274 -20.16 -19.51 5.67
C LEU A 274 -21.64 -19.37 5.28
N VAL A 275 -22.47 -20.35 5.62
CA VAL A 275 -23.90 -20.28 5.32
C VAL A 275 -24.55 -19.10 6.03
N GLU A 276 -24.36 -18.97 7.34
CA GLU A 276 -25.04 -17.96 8.17
C GLU A 276 -24.57 -16.53 7.91
N ARG A 277 -23.31 -16.34 7.54
CA ARG A 277 -22.70 -15.00 7.42
C ARG A 277 -22.43 -14.56 5.99
N LEU A 278 -22.39 -15.49 5.03
CA LEU A 278 -22.14 -15.17 3.62
C LEU A 278 -23.33 -15.58 2.74
N VAL A 279 -23.77 -16.84 2.78
CA VAL A 279 -24.80 -17.30 1.85
C VAL A 279 -26.16 -16.69 2.17
N GLU A 280 -26.64 -16.80 3.40
CA GLU A 280 -27.98 -16.34 3.80
C GLU A 280 -28.14 -14.81 3.75
N PRO A 281 -27.18 -13.98 4.23
CA PRO A 281 -27.36 -12.52 4.25
C PRO A 281 -27.23 -11.85 2.88
N PHE A 282 -26.51 -12.47 1.94
CA PHE A 282 -26.18 -11.89 0.64
C PHE A 282 -26.88 -12.64 -0.51
N ALA A 283 -28.21 -12.75 -0.41
CA ALA A 283 -29.05 -13.47 -1.38
C ALA A 283 -29.10 -12.84 -2.78
N ASP A 284 -28.58 -11.63 -2.93
CA ASP A 284 -28.45 -10.88 -4.18
C ASP A 284 -27.11 -11.09 -4.89
N LEU A 285 -26.13 -11.72 -4.24
CA LEU A 285 -24.80 -11.94 -4.79
C LEU A 285 -24.68 -13.35 -5.39
N PRO A 286 -24.40 -13.52 -6.69
CA PRO A 286 -24.20 -14.85 -7.26
C PRO A 286 -22.91 -15.49 -6.75
N MET A 287 -22.99 -16.75 -6.31
CA MET A 287 -21.88 -17.48 -5.70
C MET A 287 -21.73 -18.88 -6.29
N SER A 288 -20.49 -19.32 -6.46
CA SER A 288 -20.13 -20.70 -6.78
C SER A 288 -19.47 -21.34 -5.56
N VAL A 289 -20.07 -22.42 -5.02
CA VAL A 289 -19.58 -23.11 -3.83
C VAL A 289 -19.10 -24.51 -4.20
N ALA A 290 -17.87 -24.84 -3.83
CA ALA A 290 -17.32 -26.18 -3.92
C ALA A 290 -17.43 -26.88 -2.56
N VAL A 291 -17.71 -28.19 -2.57
CA VAL A 291 -17.67 -29.04 -1.37
C VAL A 291 -17.01 -30.35 -1.73
N LEU A 292 -16.07 -30.84 -0.91
CA LEU A 292 -15.50 -32.18 -1.11
C LEU A 292 -16.56 -33.22 -0.75
N ALA A 293 -16.83 -34.16 -1.66
CA ALA A 293 -17.78 -35.24 -1.40
C ALA A 293 -17.41 -36.07 -0.16
N GLY A 294 -16.11 -36.21 0.13
CA GLY A 294 -15.61 -36.90 1.32
C GLY A 294 -16.07 -36.25 2.63
N ASP A 295 -16.14 -34.93 2.69
CA ASP A 295 -16.56 -34.18 3.89
C ASP A 295 -18.05 -34.39 4.22
N LEU A 296 -18.84 -34.84 3.24
CA LEU A 296 -20.26 -35.11 3.41
C LEU A 296 -20.55 -36.55 3.86
N LEU A 297 -19.54 -37.43 3.79
CA LEU A 297 -19.68 -38.86 4.07
C LEU A 297 -19.13 -39.18 5.47
N PRO A 298 -19.93 -39.75 6.40
CA PRO A 298 -19.47 -40.03 7.77
C PRO A 298 -18.24 -40.95 7.83
N GLY A 299 -18.07 -41.84 6.85
CA GLY A 299 -16.90 -42.72 6.76
C GLY A 299 -15.59 -42.01 6.41
N LEU A 300 -15.63 -40.79 5.86
CA LEU A 300 -14.46 -40.01 5.47
C LEU A 300 -14.35 -38.71 6.29
N GLY A 301 -15.43 -37.92 6.38
CA GLY A 301 -15.49 -36.67 7.15
C GLY A 301 -15.73 -36.84 8.66
N GLY A 302 -15.86 -38.08 9.15
CA GLY A 302 -16.00 -38.38 10.58
C GLY A 302 -17.29 -37.84 11.21
N PRO A 303 -17.28 -37.55 12.53
CA PRO A 303 -18.50 -37.20 13.28
C PRO A 303 -19.12 -35.85 12.89
N LEU A 304 -18.36 -34.97 12.21
CA LEU A 304 -18.82 -33.64 11.79
C LEU A 304 -19.48 -33.67 10.41
N ALA A 305 -19.39 -34.78 9.67
CA ALA A 305 -19.89 -34.90 8.29
C ALA A 305 -21.39 -34.62 8.17
N ASP A 306 -22.20 -35.02 9.15
CA ASP A 306 -23.65 -34.76 9.12
C ASP A 306 -23.95 -33.26 9.26
N ARG A 307 -23.21 -32.53 10.10
CA ARG A 307 -23.32 -31.06 10.20
C ARG A 307 -22.85 -30.38 8.92
N GLY A 308 -21.72 -30.81 8.36
CA GLY A 308 -21.22 -30.33 7.08
C GLY A 308 -22.21 -30.57 5.93
N ARG A 309 -22.91 -31.70 5.92
CA ARG A 309 -23.97 -32.02 4.95
C ARG A 309 -25.20 -31.14 5.12
N GLN A 310 -25.59 -30.83 6.35
CA GLN A 310 -26.69 -29.88 6.61
C GLN A 310 -26.33 -28.48 6.12
N ALA A 311 -25.11 -28.00 6.37
CA ALA A 311 -24.63 -26.73 5.84
C ALA A 311 -24.63 -26.72 4.30
N ALA A 312 -24.14 -27.78 3.65
CA ALA A 312 -24.14 -27.88 2.19
C ALA A 312 -25.57 -27.86 1.61
N SER A 313 -26.49 -28.59 2.25
CA SER A 313 -27.91 -28.58 1.86
C SER A 313 -28.52 -27.18 1.97
N ARG A 314 -28.23 -26.44 3.05
CA ARG A 314 -28.66 -25.05 3.21
C ARG A 314 -28.06 -24.13 2.14
N ALA A 315 -26.76 -24.25 1.87
CA ALA A 315 -26.07 -23.45 0.87
C ALA A 315 -26.69 -23.66 -0.53
N PHE A 316 -26.82 -24.91 -0.98
CA PHE A 316 -27.33 -25.23 -2.31
C PHE A 316 -28.85 -25.11 -2.47
N ALA A 317 -29.59 -24.93 -1.36
CA ALA A 317 -30.99 -24.55 -1.43
C ALA A 317 -31.19 -23.07 -1.79
N ALA A 318 -30.15 -22.24 -1.65
CA ALA A 318 -30.23 -20.82 -1.94
C ALA A 318 -30.16 -20.55 -3.46
N PRO A 319 -31.05 -19.69 -4.00
CA PRO A 319 -31.20 -19.51 -5.46
C PRO A 319 -30.00 -18.84 -6.13
N HIS A 320 -29.19 -18.11 -5.35
CA HIS A 320 -27.99 -17.41 -5.79
C HIS A 320 -26.72 -18.27 -5.71
N VAL A 321 -26.83 -19.52 -5.24
CA VAL A 321 -25.71 -20.45 -5.10
C VAL A 321 -25.75 -21.52 -6.19
N GLN A 322 -24.60 -21.77 -6.80
CA GLN A 322 -24.39 -22.87 -7.74
C GLN A 322 -23.19 -23.71 -7.32
N GLY A 323 -23.16 -24.97 -7.74
CA GLY A 323 -21.99 -25.82 -7.56
C GLY A 323 -20.82 -25.33 -8.41
N ALA A 324 -19.67 -25.10 -7.79
CA ALA A 324 -18.44 -24.85 -8.53
C ALA A 324 -17.96 -26.16 -9.18
N VAL A 325 -17.55 -26.10 -10.45
CA VAL A 325 -16.91 -27.24 -11.13
C VAL A 325 -15.46 -27.32 -10.63
N GLN A 326 -15.07 -28.49 -10.12
CA GLN A 326 -13.67 -28.80 -9.78
C GLN A 326 -12.91 -29.25 -11.03
#